data_AF-A0A2P8KPW3-F1
#
_entry.id   AF-A0A2P8KPW3-F1
#
_cell.length_a   1.000
_cell.length_b   1.000
_cell.length_c   1.000
_cell.angle_alpha   90.00
_cell.angle_beta   90.00
_cell.angle_gamma   90.00
#
_symmetry.space_group_name_H-M   'P 1'
#
loop_
_entity.id
_entity.type
_entity.pdbx_description
1 polymer ?
#
loop_
_entity_poly.entity_id
_entity_poly.type
_entity_poly.pdbx_seq_one_letter_code
_entity_poly.pdbx_strand_id
1 'polypeptide(L)'
;MQLDIFEHSREVMLRNDAVHALEQRDASAALQAYQPLSREYPADASLPALRVLSGYIEQAEVDRHDVLRDHEALREARQLLHETS
;
A
#
# COMPACT_ATOMS: atom_id res chain seq x y z
N MET A 1 -25.03 6.56 -29.55
CA MET A 1 -24.62 6.37 -28.15
C MET A 1 -23.18 5.87 -28.17
N GLN A 2 -22.22 6.77 -28.01
CA GLN A 2 -20.80 6.44 -27.96
C GLN A 2 -20.53 5.94 -26.54
N LEU A 3 -20.22 4.64 -26.38
CA LEU A 3 -19.83 4.10 -25.07
C LEU A 3 -18.58 4.84 -24.64
N ASP A 4 -18.66 5.54 -23.51
CA ASP A 4 -17.55 6.25 -22.90
C ASP A 4 -16.57 5.25 -22.27
N ILE A 5 -15.90 4.48 -23.12
CA ILE A 5 -14.90 3.47 -22.77
C ILE A 5 -13.70 4.08 -22.03
N PHE A 6 -13.52 5.40 -22.08
CA PHE A 6 -12.42 6.09 -21.43
C PHE A 6 -12.74 6.43 -19.97
N GLU A 7 -13.99 6.75 -19.63
CA GLU A 7 -14.40 7.02 -18.24
C GLU A 7 -14.29 5.76 -17.37
N HIS A 8 -14.67 4.60 -17.91
CA HIS A 8 -14.49 3.31 -17.23
C HIS A 8 -13.01 2.87 -17.23
N SER A 9 -12.22 3.26 -18.23
CA SER A 9 -10.78 2.93 -18.24
C SER A 9 -10.03 3.60 -17.09
N ARG A 10 -10.41 4.83 -16.73
CA ARG A 10 -9.73 5.59 -15.69
C ARG A 10 -10.03 5.05 -14.29
N GLU A 11 -11.28 4.68 -14.02
CA GLU A 11 -11.68 3.97 -12.79
C GLU A 11 -10.89 2.67 -12.64
N VAL A 12 -10.83 1.86 -13.71
CA VAL A 12 -10.12 0.57 -13.72
C VAL A 12 -8.62 0.76 -13.53
N MET A 13 -8.01 1.75 -14.19
CA MET A 13 -6.59 2.07 -14.00
C MET A 13 -6.28 2.44 -12.55
N LEU A 14 -7.05 3.35 -11.96
CA LEU A 14 -6.85 3.75 -10.57
C LEU A 14 -7.03 2.60 -9.57
N ARG A 15 -8.02 1.73 -9.81
CA ARG A 15 -8.20 0.51 -9.01
C ARG A 15 -7.00 -0.43 -9.15
N ASN A 16 -6.51 -0.63 -10.37
CA ASN A 16 -5.36 -1.48 -10.63
C ASN A 16 -4.10 -0.94 -9.97
N ASP A 17 -3.88 0.38 -10.02
CA ASP A 17 -2.74 1.02 -9.35
C ASP A 17 -2.81 0.80 -7.83
N ALA A 18 -4.01 0.96 -7.23
CA ALA A 18 -4.22 0.70 -5.81
C ALA A 18 -3.99 -0.77 -5.45
N VAL A 19 -4.52 -1.71 -6.25
CA VAL A 19 -4.31 -3.16 -6.03
C VAL A 19 -2.84 -3.52 -6.19
N HIS A 20 -2.14 -2.99 -7.19
CA HIS A 20 -0.73 -3.27 -7.43
C HIS A 20 0.16 -2.75 -6.29
N ALA A 21 -0.18 -1.60 -5.71
CA ALA A 21 0.50 -1.10 -4.52
C ALA A 21 0.26 -1.99 -3.29
N LEU A 22 -0.98 -2.50 -3.11
CA LEU A 22 -1.29 -3.45 -2.04
C LEU A 22 -0.54 -4.78 -2.21
N GLU A 23 -0.41 -5.29 -3.44
CA GLU A 23 0.37 -6.50 -3.75
C GLU A 23 1.85 -6.33 -3.41
N GLN A 24 2.41 -5.16 -3.68
CA GLN A 24 3.79 -4.80 -3.33
C GLN A 24 4.00 -4.50 -1.84
N ARG A 25 2.91 -4.48 -1.06
CA ARG A 25 2.91 -4.07 0.35
C ARG A 25 3.50 -2.68 0.56
N ASP A 26 3.21 -1.77 -0.35
CA ASP A 26 3.61 -0.36 -0.25
C ASP A 26 2.38 0.46 0.18
N ALA A 27 2.32 0.81 1.47
CA ALA A 27 1.20 1.57 2.00
C ALA A 27 1.15 3.00 1.43
N SER A 28 2.33 3.58 1.15
CA SER A 28 2.44 4.93 0.62
C SER A 28 1.89 5.03 -0.80
N ALA A 29 2.26 4.08 -1.67
CA ALA A 29 1.76 3.99 -3.03
C ALA A 29 0.25 3.68 -3.04
N ALA A 30 -0.22 2.83 -2.12
CA ALA A 30 -1.65 2.51 -2.02
C ALA A 30 -2.48 3.72 -1.58
N LEU A 31 -1.98 4.54 -0.65
CA LEU A 31 -2.61 5.81 -0.26
C LEU A 31 -2.58 6.85 -1.38
N GLN A 32 -1.49 6.93 -2.15
CA GLN A 32 -1.40 7.82 -3.30
C GLN A 32 -2.38 7.44 -4.42
N ALA A 33 -2.59 6.14 -4.67
CA ALA A 33 -3.59 5.66 -5.62
C ALA A 33 -5.03 5.82 -5.11
N TYR A 34 -5.23 5.72 -3.78
CA TYR A 34 -6.54 5.90 -3.15
C TYR A 34 -7.07 7.35 -3.27
N GLN A 35 -6.21 8.36 -3.17
CA GLN A 35 -6.63 9.77 -3.22
C GLN A 35 -7.41 10.15 -4.50
N PRO A 36 -6.88 9.93 -5.72
CA PRO A 36 -7.60 10.24 -6.95
C PRO A 36 -8.84 9.35 -7.11
N LEU A 37 -8.79 8.06 -6.72
CA LEU A 37 -9.94 7.17 -6.80
C LEU A 37 -11.10 7.65 -5.92
N SER A 38 -10.80 8.04 -4.67
CA SER A 38 -11.81 8.56 -3.74
C SER A 38 -12.39 9.91 -4.15
N ARG A 39 -11.60 10.73 -4.84
CA ARG A 39 -12.02 12.05 -5.33
C ARG A 39 -12.92 11.95 -6.55
N GLU A 40 -12.60 11.04 -7.46
CA GLU A 40 -13.27 10.94 -8.76
C GLU A 40 -14.41 9.92 -8.74
N TYR A 41 -14.31 8.88 -7.92
CA TYR A 41 -15.30 7.82 -7.78
C TYR A 41 -15.65 7.61 -6.30
N PRO A 42 -16.25 8.61 -5.61
CA PRO A 42 -16.53 8.52 -4.17
C PRO A 42 -17.53 7.42 -3.79
N ALA A 43 -18.35 6.96 -4.75
CA ALA A 43 -19.31 5.87 -4.57
C ALA A 43 -18.71 4.46 -4.83
N ASP A 44 -17.40 4.39 -5.09
CA ASP A 44 -16.71 3.14 -5.35
C ASP A 44 -16.72 2.22 -4.11
N ALA A 45 -17.29 1.03 -4.28
CA ALA A 45 -17.44 0.03 -3.22
C ALA A 45 -16.11 -0.55 -2.70
N SER A 46 -15.02 -0.40 -3.45
CA SER A 46 -13.69 -0.87 -3.07
C SER A 46 -12.97 0.06 -2.10
N LEU A 47 -13.36 1.34 -2.01
CA LEU A 47 -12.67 2.34 -1.17
C LEU A 47 -12.54 1.94 0.30
N PRO A 48 -13.58 1.42 0.99
CA PRO A 48 -13.45 1.00 2.39
C PRO A 48 -12.44 -0.13 2.55
N ALA A 49 -12.45 -1.11 1.64
CA ALA A 49 -11.52 -2.24 1.67
C ALA A 49 -10.08 -1.79 1.40
N LEU A 50 -9.86 -0.94 0.39
CA LEU A 50 -8.55 -0.36 0.09
C LEU A 50 -7.99 0.39 1.31
N ARG A 51 -8.80 1.23 1.97
CA ARG A 51 -8.36 1.97 3.16
C ARG A 51 -7.96 1.04 4.32
N VAL A 52 -8.74 -0.01 4.57
CA VAL A 52 -8.42 -0.98 5.62
C VAL A 52 -7.12 -1.73 5.30
N LEU A 53 -6.97 -2.22 4.07
CA LEU A 53 -5.78 -2.96 3.65
C LEU A 53 -4.52 -2.08 3.68
N SER A 54 -4.59 -0.85 3.18
CA SER A 54 -3.48 0.10 3.27
C SER A 54 -3.09 0.39 4.72
N GLY A 55 -4.07 0.53 5.62
CA GLY A 55 -3.80 0.71 7.05
C GLY A 55 -3.08 -0.48 7.70
N TYR A 56 -3.46 -1.72 7.34
CA TYR A 56 -2.75 -2.90 7.82
C TYR A 56 -1.30 -2.95 7.32
N ILE A 57 -1.05 -2.57 6.07
CA ILE A 57 0.30 -2.54 5.50
C ILE A 57 1.13 -1.43 6.16
N GLU A 58 0.56 -0.25 6.36
CA GLU A 58 1.23 0.87 7.04
C GLU A 58 1.65 0.48 8.46
N GLN A 59 0.77 -0.15 9.24
CA GLN A 59 1.10 -0.66 10.57
C GLN A 59 2.23 -1.70 10.51
N ALA A 60 2.17 -2.64 9.57
CA ALA A 60 3.22 -3.64 9.40
C ALA A 60 4.58 -3.05 8.98
N GLU A 61 4.58 -1.95 8.22
CA GLU A 61 5.80 -1.20 7.87
C GLU A 61 6.36 -0.43 9.06
N VAL A 62 5.51 0.20 9.87
CA VAL A 62 5.92 0.88 11.11
C VAL A 62 6.53 -0.12 12.08
N ASP A 63 5.86 -1.25 12.31
CA ASP A 63 6.36 -2.32 13.17
C ASP A 63 7.72 -2.83 12.68
N ARG A 64 7.89 -3.00 11.36
CA ARG A 64 9.18 -3.40 10.76
C ARG A 64 10.27 -2.37 10.98
N HIS A 65 9.97 -1.08 10.84
CA HIS A 65 10.95 -0.02 11.08
C HIS A 65 11.32 0.08 12.57
N ASP A 66 10.43 -0.28 13.49
CA ASP A 66 10.74 -0.34 14.92
C ASP A 66 11.71 -1.48 15.27
N VAL A 67 11.83 -2.53 14.44
CA VAL A 67 12.82 -3.62 14.61
C VAL A 67 14.27 -3.12 14.47
N LEU A 68 14.51 -2.03 13.74
CA LEU A 68 15.84 -1.40 13.59
C LEU A 68 15.84 0.04 14.12
N ARG A 69 15.07 0.28 15.19
CA ARG A 69 14.86 1.62 15.77
C ARG A 69 16.16 2.26 16.28
N ASP A 70 17.11 1.46 16.76
CA ASP A 70 18.35 1.97 17.34
C ASP A 70 19.60 1.15 16.96
N HIS A 71 20.76 1.69 17.36
CA HIS A 71 22.06 1.07 17.10
C HIS A 71 22.26 -0.26 17.83
N GLU A 72 21.48 -0.55 18.87
CA GLU A 72 21.54 -1.80 19.62
C GLU A 72 20.80 -2.90 18.86
N ALA A 73 19.56 -2.66 18.46
CA ALA A 73 18.77 -3.54 17.61
C ALA A 73 19.47 -3.84 16.27
N LEU A 74 20.16 -2.85 15.68
CA LEU A 74 20.98 -3.06 14.49
C LEU A 74 22.19 -3.98 14.76
N ARG A 75 22.83 -3.88 15.92
CA ARG A 75 23.94 -4.78 16.29
C ARG A 75 23.44 -6.21 16.50
N GLU A 76 22.30 -6.39 17.16
CA GLU A 76 21.68 -7.69 17.38
C GLU A 76 21.28 -8.37 16.07
N ALA A 77 20.61 -7.65 15.17
CA ALA A 77 20.26 -8.15 13.84
C ALA A 77 21.50 -8.57 13.02
N ARG A 78 22.60 -7.81 13.15
CA ARG A 78 23.88 -8.14 12.51
C ARG A 78 24.53 -9.39 13.12
N GLN A 79 24.38 -9.59 14.42
CA GLN A 79 24.92 -10.77 15.11
C GLN A 79 24.16 -12.04 14.69
N LEU A 80 22.83 -11.99 14.65
CA LEU A 80 21.99 -13.09 14.16
C LEU A 80 22.36 -13.51 12.73
N LEU A 81 22.59 -12.56 11.83
CA LEU A 81 23.02 -12.84 10.45
C LEU A 81 24.34 -13.64 10.39
N HIS A 82 25.29 -13.37 11.30
CA HIS A 82 26.55 -14.11 11.37
C HIS A 82 26.37 -15.51 11.99
N GLU A 83 25.39 -15.70 12.87
CA GLU A 83 25.08 -17.00 13.49
C GLU A 83 24.28 -17.93 12.55
N THR A 84 23.54 -17.37 11.58
CA THR A 84 22.80 -18.13 10.56
C THR A 84 23.60 -18.46 9.28
N SER A 85 24.86 -18.02 9.18
CA SER A 85 25.72 -18.24 8.00
C SER A 85 26.80 -19.29 8.25
#